data_AF-A0A931QV39-F1
#
_entry.id   AF-A0A931QV39-F1
#
_cell.length_a   1.000
_cell.length_b   1.000
_cell.length_c   1.000
_cell.angle_alpha   90.00
_cell.angle_beta   90.00
_cell.angle_gamma   90.00
#
_symmetry.space_group_name_H-M   'P 1'
#
loop_
_entity.id
_entity.type
_entity.pdbx_description
1 polymer ?
#
loop_
_entity_poly.entity_id
_entity_poly.type
_entity_poly.pdbx_seq_one_letter_code
_entity_poly.pdbx_strand_id
1 'polypeptide(L)'
;MVEQKLTLAKIKKFCWPASLWKRVLAILLAIVLLCLAASYGIAQWYIARHANEPLRLGTTFTSDYAQSYGLDPKDTLNAILGDLNIRQIRLVSYWDRIESTPGKYDFSNLDWQFAMANQYSAKVSLAIGLRQPRWPECHMPTWALKEPKSVWQPQLYKFMDAVVSRYKNNPALETYELENEFFMSVFGTCTDFDRNRLIAEFKMVKAWDPSR
;
A
#
# COMPACT_ATOMS: atom_id res chain seq x y z
N MET A 1 40.50 -22.54 -47.07
CA MET A 1 40.09 -23.57 -46.08
C MET A 1 40.97 -23.64 -44.82
N VAL A 2 42.30 -23.47 -44.92
CA VAL A 2 43.23 -23.56 -43.77
C VAL A 2 43.17 -22.34 -42.84
N GLU A 3 43.07 -21.12 -43.38
CA GLU A 3 42.93 -19.89 -42.57
C GLU A 3 41.67 -19.89 -41.71
N GLN A 4 40.51 -20.26 -42.29
CA GLN A 4 39.23 -20.35 -41.57
C GLN A 4 39.32 -21.26 -40.33
N LYS A 5 40.01 -22.41 -40.44
CA LYS A 5 40.22 -23.34 -39.32
C LYS A 5 41.12 -22.75 -38.23
N LEU A 6 42.16 -21.99 -38.61
CA LEU A 6 43.05 -21.30 -37.67
C LEU A 6 42.35 -20.17 -36.91
N THR A 7 41.47 -19.41 -37.56
CA THR A 7 40.61 -18.40 -36.91
C THR A 7 39.63 -19.04 -35.92
N LEU A 8 38.97 -20.13 -36.31
CA LEU A 8 38.03 -20.86 -35.43
C LEU A 8 38.73 -21.44 -34.20
N ALA A 9 39.95 -21.96 -34.35
CA ALA A 9 40.74 -22.48 -33.23
C ALA A 9 41.20 -21.38 -32.27
N LYS A 10 41.59 -20.21 -32.78
CA LYS A 10 41.94 -19.04 -31.96
C LYS A 10 40.72 -18.51 -31.19
N ILE A 11 39.56 -18.42 -31.84
CA ILE A 11 38.29 -18.04 -31.22
C ILE A 11 37.91 -19.04 -30.11
N LYS A 12 38.03 -20.35 -30.37
CA LYS A 12 37.73 -21.39 -29.37
C LYS A 12 38.64 -21.30 -28.14
N LYS A 13 39.93 -21.02 -28.32
CA LYS A 13 40.91 -20.89 -27.22
C LYS A 13 40.74 -19.59 -26.43
N PHE A 14 40.21 -18.54 -27.08
CA PHE A 14 39.87 -17.26 -26.45
C PHE A 14 38.56 -17.35 -25.66
N CYS A 15 37.50 -17.91 -26.26
CA CYS A 15 36.20 -18.10 -25.63
C CYS A 15 36.20 -19.20 -24.53
N TRP A 16 37.13 -20.15 -24.60
CA TRP A 16 37.25 -21.24 -23.64
C TRP A 16 38.70 -21.43 -23.17
N PRO A 17 39.15 -20.65 -22.17
CA PRO A 17 40.53 -20.67 -21.70
C PRO A 17 40.88 -22.02 -21.04
N ALA A 18 42.15 -22.43 -21.11
CA ALA A 18 42.60 -23.71 -20.55
C ALA A 18 42.53 -23.76 -19.01
N SER A 19 42.65 -22.60 -18.35
CA SER A 19 42.58 -22.46 -16.90
C SER A 19 41.15 -22.56 -16.38
N LEU A 20 40.93 -23.43 -15.38
CA LEU A 20 39.65 -23.64 -14.72
C LEU A 20 39.03 -22.32 -14.21
N TRP A 21 39.82 -21.45 -13.59
CA TRP A 21 39.34 -20.16 -13.06
C TRP A 21 38.84 -19.21 -14.13
N LYS A 22 39.52 -19.16 -15.29
CA LYS A 22 39.07 -18.32 -16.40
C LYS A 22 37.78 -18.88 -17.03
N ARG A 23 37.56 -20.20 -17.02
CA ARG A 23 36.28 -20.80 -17.43
C ARG A 23 35.16 -20.45 -16.45
N VAL A 24 35.43 -20.54 -15.14
CA VAL A 24 34.47 -20.13 -14.10
C VAL A 24 34.09 -18.66 -14.28
N LEU A 25 35.05 -17.76 -14.45
CA LEU A 25 34.78 -16.34 -14.70
C LEU A 25 33.98 -16.09 -15.98
N ALA A 26 34.30 -16.79 -17.07
CA ALA A 26 33.55 -16.68 -18.32
C ALA A 26 32.09 -17.17 -18.17
N ILE A 27 31.87 -18.27 -17.45
CA ILE A 27 30.54 -18.79 -17.13
C ILE A 27 29.78 -17.78 -16.25
N LEU A 28 30.42 -17.23 -15.21
CA LEU A 28 29.80 -16.21 -14.35
C LEU A 28 29.42 -14.96 -15.14
N LEU A 29 30.31 -14.48 -16.02
CA LEU A 29 30.00 -13.34 -16.89
C LEU A 29 28.84 -13.65 -17.85
N ALA A 30 28.81 -14.84 -18.44
CA ALA A 30 27.71 -15.27 -19.30
C ALA A 30 26.38 -15.36 -18.53
N ILE A 31 26.40 -15.84 -17.28
CA ILE A 31 25.22 -15.86 -16.40
C ILE A 31 24.77 -14.44 -16.11
N VAL A 32 25.68 -13.53 -15.75
CA VAL A 32 25.33 -12.13 -15.49
C VAL A 32 24.71 -11.47 -16.73
N LEU A 33 25.31 -11.65 -17.91
CA LEU A 33 24.78 -11.13 -19.17
C LEU A 33 23.40 -11.72 -19.52
N LEU A 34 23.21 -13.02 -19.29
CA LEU A 34 21.91 -13.68 -19.48
C LEU A 34 20.86 -13.11 -18.52
N CYS A 35 21.21 -12.91 -17.24
CA CYS A 35 20.32 -12.31 -16.25
C CYS A 35 19.93 -10.87 -16.64
N LEU A 36 20.89 -10.06 -17.10
CA LEU A 36 20.63 -8.69 -17.56
C LEU A 36 19.75 -8.66 -18.82
N ALA A 37 20.01 -9.54 -19.79
CA ALA A 37 19.20 -9.67 -20.98
C ALA A 37 17.77 -10.12 -20.64
N ALA A 38 17.63 -11.08 -19.72
CA ALA A 38 16.33 -11.53 -19.23
C ALA A 38 15.60 -10.42 -18.49
N SER A 39 16.26 -9.69 -17.58
CA SER A 39 15.63 -8.57 -16.85
C SER A 39 15.19 -7.46 -17.80
N TYR A 40 16.01 -7.13 -18.81
CA TYR A 40 15.66 -6.15 -19.82
C TYR A 40 14.49 -6.62 -20.70
N GLY A 41 14.51 -7.89 -21.12
CA GLY A 41 13.42 -8.49 -21.90
C GLY A 41 12.09 -8.50 -21.13
N ILE A 42 12.12 -8.85 -19.84
CA ILE A 42 10.95 -8.80 -18.95
C ILE A 42 10.45 -7.36 -18.80
N ALA A 43 11.35 -6.39 -18.62
CA ALA A 43 10.98 -4.98 -18.50
C ALA A 43 10.32 -4.44 -19.78
N GLN A 44 10.90 -4.71 -20.95
CA GLN A 44 10.33 -4.30 -22.25
C GLN A 44 8.99 -4.98 -22.52
N TRP A 45 8.88 -6.27 -22.20
CA TRP A 45 7.61 -7.00 -22.30
C TRP A 45 6.54 -6.40 -21.37
N TYR A 46 6.90 -6.07 -20.13
CA TYR A 46 5.98 -5.46 -19.17
C TYR A 46 5.50 -4.08 -19.66
N ILE A 47 6.42 -3.21 -20.08
CA ILE A 47 6.08 -1.90 -20.65
C ILE A 47 5.16 -2.06 -21.85
N ALA A 48 5.48 -2.94 -22.80
CA ALA A 48 4.66 -3.17 -23.97
C ALA A 48 3.27 -3.75 -23.63
N ARG A 49 3.20 -4.67 -22.67
CA ARG A 49 1.95 -5.29 -22.21
C ARG A 49 1.01 -4.28 -21.57
N HIS A 50 1.53 -3.32 -20.82
CA HIS A 50 0.77 -2.32 -20.08
C HIS A 50 0.69 -0.96 -20.80
N ALA A 51 1.23 -0.83 -22.02
CA ALA A 51 1.32 0.44 -22.76
C ALA A 51 -0.03 1.11 -23.02
N ASN A 52 -1.11 0.34 -23.10
CA ASN A 52 -2.46 0.81 -23.37
C ASN A 52 -3.34 0.90 -22.12
N GLU A 53 -2.80 0.62 -20.93
CA GLU A 53 -3.56 0.75 -19.69
C GLU A 53 -3.70 2.22 -19.32
N PRO A 54 -4.92 2.71 -19.02
CA PRO A 54 -5.13 4.10 -18.66
C PRO A 54 -4.45 4.41 -17.33
N LEU A 55 -3.70 5.51 -17.28
CA LEU A 55 -3.11 6.04 -16.05
C LEU A 55 -4.20 6.42 -15.06
N ARG A 56 -4.22 5.75 -13.90
CA ARG A 56 -5.11 6.08 -12.78
C ARG A 56 -4.29 6.75 -11.68
N LEU A 57 -4.40 8.07 -11.58
CA LEU A 57 -3.78 8.83 -10.49
C LEU A 57 -4.70 8.84 -9.27
N GLY A 58 -4.10 8.62 -8.11
CA GLY A 58 -4.77 8.73 -6.84
C GLY A 58 -3.94 9.48 -5.80
N THR A 59 -4.59 9.87 -4.71
CA THR A 59 -3.93 10.58 -3.60
C THR A 59 -4.47 10.12 -2.25
N THR A 60 -3.71 10.33 -1.20
CA THR A 60 -4.18 10.14 0.19
C THR A 60 -4.56 11.50 0.76
N PHE A 61 -5.77 11.60 1.30
CA PHE A 61 -6.25 12.79 1.98
C PHE A 61 -6.52 12.51 3.45
N THR A 62 -6.07 13.41 4.32
CA THR A 62 -6.45 13.43 5.73
C THR A 62 -6.66 14.88 6.17
N SER A 63 -7.73 15.14 6.94
CA SER A 63 -8.05 16.48 7.42
C SER A 63 -6.90 17.10 8.23
N ASP A 64 -6.33 16.32 9.15
CA ASP A 64 -5.25 16.75 10.04
C ASP A 64 -4.00 17.22 9.25
N TYR A 65 -3.71 16.59 8.10
CA TYR A 65 -2.54 16.96 7.29
C TYR A 65 -2.80 18.21 6.44
N ALA A 66 -4.03 18.47 6.02
CA ALA A 66 -4.38 19.76 5.42
C ALA A 66 -4.26 20.90 6.46
N GLN A 67 -4.79 20.66 7.66
CA GLN A 67 -4.76 21.63 8.75
C GLN A 67 -3.34 21.95 9.23
N SER A 68 -2.41 20.99 9.21
CA SER A 68 -1.02 21.24 9.60
C SER A 68 -0.29 22.21 8.65
N TYR A 69 -0.78 22.39 7.42
CA TYR A 69 -0.33 23.42 6.50
C TYR A 69 -1.16 24.72 6.55
N GLY A 70 -2.11 24.82 7.49
CA GLY A 70 -3.01 25.97 7.60
C GLY A 70 -4.09 26.02 6.52
N LEU A 71 -4.39 24.90 5.85
CA LEU A 71 -5.42 24.81 4.82
C LEU A 71 -6.75 24.34 5.42
N ASP A 72 -7.88 24.80 4.83
CA ASP A 72 -9.19 24.25 5.14
C ASP A 72 -9.35 22.84 4.52
N PRO A 73 -9.71 21.80 5.30
CA PRO A 73 -9.85 20.44 4.78
C PRO A 73 -10.89 20.28 3.68
N LYS A 74 -12.02 20.97 3.76
CA LYS A 74 -13.10 20.84 2.76
C LYS A 74 -12.69 21.48 1.46
N ASP A 75 -12.10 22.68 1.51
CA ASP A 75 -11.58 23.36 0.33
C ASP A 75 -10.43 22.57 -0.30
N THR A 76 -9.56 21.97 0.52
CA THR A 76 -8.45 21.13 0.05
C THR A 76 -8.96 19.87 -0.66
N LEU A 77 -9.91 19.15 -0.07
CA LEU A 77 -10.49 17.97 -0.71
C LEU A 77 -11.27 18.37 -1.98
N ASN A 78 -11.95 19.51 -1.95
CA ASN A 78 -12.63 20.05 -3.11
C ASN A 78 -11.64 20.39 -4.25
N ALA A 79 -10.47 20.97 -3.95
CA ALA A 79 -9.46 21.24 -4.96
C ALA A 79 -8.87 19.94 -5.55
N ILE A 80 -8.65 18.92 -4.71
CA ILE A 80 -8.18 17.59 -5.15
C ILE A 80 -9.18 16.93 -6.12
N LEU A 81 -10.46 16.95 -5.78
CA LEU A 81 -11.49 16.26 -6.56
C LEU A 81 -12.03 17.12 -7.71
N GLY A 82 -12.31 18.39 -7.47
CA GLY A 82 -12.83 19.33 -8.46
C GLY A 82 -11.77 19.81 -9.44
N ASP A 83 -10.72 20.45 -8.93
CA ASP A 83 -9.77 21.19 -9.77
C ASP A 83 -8.70 20.27 -10.39
N LEU A 84 -8.13 19.36 -9.59
CA LEU A 84 -7.11 18.40 -10.05
C LEU A 84 -7.72 17.17 -10.73
N ASN A 85 -9.05 17.02 -10.66
CA ASN A 85 -9.79 15.90 -11.26
C ASN A 85 -9.29 14.52 -10.81
N ILE A 86 -8.76 14.39 -9.58
CA ILE A 86 -8.36 13.09 -9.03
C ILE A 86 -9.63 12.30 -8.68
N ARG A 87 -9.71 11.05 -9.12
CA ARG A 87 -10.90 10.19 -8.93
C ARG A 87 -10.62 8.95 -8.09
N GLN A 88 -9.39 8.77 -7.64
CA GLN A 88 -8.98 7.69 -6.76
C GLN A 88 -8.42 8.32 -5.48
N ILE A 89 -9.04 8.06 -4.34
CA ILE A 89 -8.65 8.70 -3.09
C ILE A 89 -8.55 7.69 -1.96
N ARG A 90 -7.45 7.73 -1.22
CA ARG A 90 -7.31 7.01 0.03
C ARG A 90 -7.78 7.89 1.17
N LEU A 91 -8.81 7.44 1.87
CA LEU A 91 -9.29 8.03 3.11
C LEU A 91 -8.87 7.16 4.30
N VAL A 92 -8.89 7.73 5.51
CA VAL A 92 -8.41 7.07 6.73
C VAL A 92 -9.50 7.08 7.80
N SER A 93 -9.59 6.01 8.57
CA SER A 93 -10.50 5.90 9.72
C SER A 93 -9.72 5.82 11.03
N TYR A 94 -9.09 6.92 11.44
CA TYR A 94 -8.28 6.96 12.65
C TYR A 94 -9.10 6.68 13.91
N TRP A 95 -8.66 5.71 14.70
CA TRP A 95 -9.41 5.22 15.86
C TRP A 95 -9.45 6.24 17.00
N ASP A 96 -8.33 6.89 17.28
CA ASP A 96 -8.22 7.97 18.27
C ASP A 96 -9.11 9.20 17.96
N ARG A 97 -9.37 9.46 16.69
CA ARG A 97 -10.26 10.54 16.24
C ARG A 97 -11.73 10.14 16.32
N ILE A 98 -12.08 8.99 15.73
CA ILE A 98 -13.48 8.57 15.60
C ILE A 98 -14.02 8.08 16.94
N GLU A 99 -13.23 7.39 17.76
CA GLU A 99 -13.63 6.89 19.08
C GLU A 99 -12.77 7.50 20.19
N SER A 100 -12.73 8.84 20.23
CA SER A 100 -11.99 9.58 21.27
C SER A 100 -12.47 9.26 22.69
N THR A 101 -13.72 8.81 22.85
CA THR A 101 -14.30 8.30 24.10
C THR A 101 -14.82 6.88 23.87
N PRO A 102 -14.53 5.92 24.77
CA PRO A 102 -14.94 4.51 24.58
C PRO A 102 -16.44 4.38 24.32
N GLY A 103 -16.81 3.69 23.24
CA GLY A 103 -18.17 3.43 22.81
C GLY A 103 -18.92 4.62 22.21
N LYS A 104 -18.28 5.79 22.06
CA LYS A 104 -18.88 6.97 21.41
C LYS A 104 -18.13 7.29 20.13
N TYR A 105 -18.82 7.06 19.01
CA TYR A 105 -18.26 7.30 17.69
C TYR A 105 -18.67 8.66 17.12
N ASP A 106 -17.70 9.43 16.64
CA ASP A 106 -17.90 10.61 15.81
C ASP A 106 -17.31 10.36 14.41
N PHE A 107 -18.20 10.09 13.46
CA PHE A 107 -17.84 9.89 12.06
C PHE A 107 -17.93 11.16 11.23
N SER A 108 -18.30 12.31 11.81
CA SER A 108 -18.61 13.54 11.08
C SER A 108 -17.51 13.92 10.09
N ASN A 109 -16.23 13.79 10.49
CA ASN A 109 -15.09 14.11 9.65
C ASN A 109 -14.97 13.20 8.41
N LEU A 110 -15.20 11.90 8.55
CA LEU A 110 -15.09 10.94 7.46
C LEU A 110 -16.37 10.91 6.60
N ASP A 111 -17.53 11.19 7.21
CA ASP A 111 -18.81 11.27 6.52
C ASP A 111 -18.81 12.33 5.41
N TRP A 112 -18.34 13.55 5.71
CA TRP A 112 -18.33 14.60 4.70
C TRP A 112 -17.31 14.31 3.59
N GLN A 113 -16.22 13.59 3.89
CA GLN A 113 -15.25 13.17 2.88
C GLN A 113 -15.84 12.14 1.92
N PHE A 114 -16.56 11.14 2.44
CA PHE A 114 -17.31 10.19 1.61
C PHE A 114 -18.43 10.87 0.83
N ALA A 115 -19.13 11.84 1.41
CA ALA A 115 -20.13 12.62 0.70
C ALA A 115 -19.52 13.38 -0.49
N MET A 116 -18.34 13.99 -0.30
CA MET A 116 -17.63 14.69 -1.37
C MET A 116 -17.11 13.70 -2.43
N ALA A 117 -16.60 12.54 -2.02
CA ALA A 117 -16.22 11.48 -2.97
C ALA A 117 -17.40 11.05 -3.83
N ASN A 118 -18.59 10.87 -3.25
CA ASN A 118 -19.81 10.57 -4.00
C ASN A 118 -20.19 11.70 -4.97
N GLN A 119 -20.15 12.95 -4.52
CA GLN A 119 -20.45 14.13 -5.36
C GLN A 119 -19.59 14.17 -6.63
N TYR A 120 -18.29 13.87 -6.50
CA TYR A 120 -17.35 13.88 -7.62
C TYR A 120 -17.21 12.52 -8.33
N SER A 121 -18.04 11.53 -7.99
CA SER A 121 -17.94 10.16 -8.51
C SER A 121 -16.53 9.57 -8.33
N ALA A 122 -15.84 9.94 -7.26
CA ALA A 122 -14.54 9.41 -6.89
C ALA A 122 -14.70 8.05 -6.20
N LYS A 123 -13.63 7.26 -6.25
CA LYS A 123 -13.50 5.95 -5.64
C LYS A 123 -12.58 6.04 -4.43
N VAL A 124 -13.03 5.44 -3.34
CA VAL A 124 -12.37 5.47 -2.04
C VAL A 124 -11.71 4.13 -1.76
N SER A 125 -10.42 4.17 -1.49
CA SER A 125 -9.72 3.12 -0.75
C SER A 125 -9.69 3.50 0.73
N LEU A 126 -10.44 2.79 1.57
CA LEU A 126 -10.56 3.14 2.99
C LEU A 126 -9.49 2.40 3.81
N ALA A 127 -8.54 3.14 4.37
CA ALA A 127 -7.60 2.59 5.34
C ALA A 127 -8.31 2.30 6.66
N ILE A 128 -8.14 1.09 7.16
CA ILE A 128 -8.75 0.60 8.41
C ILE A 128 -7.70 -0.12 9.26
N GLY A 129 -8.01 -0.35 10.54
CA GLY A 129 -7.10 -0.97 11.50
C GLY A 129 -6.39 0.05 12.38
N LEU A 130 -5.41 -0.41 13.14
CA LEU A 130 -4.69 0.39 14.13
C LEU A 130 -3.58 1.24 13.51
N ARG A 131 -2.74 0.62 12.67
CA ARG A 131 -1.66 1.29 11.96
C ARG A 131 -2.19 1.82 10.63
N GLN A 132 -2.21 3.12 10.45
CA GLN A 132 -2.69 3.79 9.24
C GLN A 132 -1.68 4.87 8.81
N PRO A 133 -1.81 5.47 7.62
CA PRO A 133 -0.86 6.48 7.15
C PRO A 133 -0.71 7.65 8.11
N ARG A 134 0.39 8.38 7.96
CA ARG A 134 0.78 9.58 8.72
C ARG A 134 1.16 9.29 10.17
N TRP A 135 2.12 10.08 10.65
CA TRP A 135 2.59 10.06 12.03
C TRP A 135 1.42 10.30 13.00
N PRO A 136 1.32 9.56 14.12
CA PRO A 136 2.29 8.60 14.67
C PRO A 136 2.16 7.15 14.17
N GLU A 137 1.54 6.95 12.99
CA GLU A 137 1.18 5.68 12.35
C GLU A 137 0.14 4.87 13.14
N CYS A 138 0.31 4.73 14.45
CA CYS A 138 -0.64 4.09 15.35
C CYS A 138 -1.62 5.09 15.93
N HIS A 139 -2.84 5.04 15.42
CA HIS A 139 -3.91 5.95 15.78
C HIS A 139 -4.74 5.39 16.94
N MET A 140 -4.06 4.92 18.00
CA MET A 140 -4.72 4.36 19.19
C MET A 140 -5.27 5.50 20.08
N PRO A 141 -6.54 5.45 20.51
CA PRO A 141 -7.04 6.43 21.46
C PRO A 141 -6.30 6.38 22.79
N THR A 142 -6.20 7.52 23.45
CA THR A 142 -5.45 7.67 24.71
C THR A 142 -5.95 6.75 25.83
N TRP A 143 -7.24 6.41 25.83
CA TRP A 143 -7.84 5.49 26.78
C TRP A 143 -7.43 4.03 26.56
N ALA A 144 -6.98 3.64 25.36
CA ALA A 144 -6.51 2.29 25.06
C ALA A 144 -5.00 2.12 25.22
N LEU A 145 -4.21 3.21 25.17
CA LEU A 145 -2.73 3.17 25.16
C LEU A 145 -2.10 2.42 26.34
N LYS A 146 -2.75 2.42 27.51
CA LYS A 146 -2.23 1.80 28.74
C LYS A 146 -2.82 0.43 29.02
N GLU A 147 -3.76 -0.02 28.20
CA GLU A 147 -4.42 -1.30 28.38
C GLU A 147 -3.55 -2.44 27.84
N PRO A 148 -3.62 -3.65 28.43
CA PRO A 148 -2.99 -4.81 27.84
C PRO A 148 -3.68 -5.19 26.53
N LYS A 149 -2.95 -5.89 25.65
CA LYS A 149 -3.46 -6.35 24.34
C LYS A 149 -4.78 -7.11 24.43
N SER A 150 -4.95 -7.95 25.45
CA SER A 150 -6.18 -8.70 25.70
C SER A 150 -7.42 -7.80 25.94
N VAL A 151 -7.21 -6.52 26.29
CA VAL A 151 -8.28 -5.55 26.55
C VAL A 151 -8.49 -4.63 25.34
N TRP A 152 -7.43 -4.04 24.77
CA TRP A 152 -7.61 -3.09 23.66
C TRP A 152 -7.93 -3.76 22.32
N GLN A 153 -7.39 -4.96 22.04
CA GLN A 153 -7.56 -5.61 20.74
C GLN A 153 -9.03 -5.94 20.42
N PRO A 154 -9.83 -6.49 21.36
CA PRO A 154 -11.28 -6.63 21.12
C PRO A 154 -12.00 -5.31 20.87
N GLN A 155 -11.53 -4.19 21.43
CA GLN A 155 -12.13 -2.87 21.20
C GLN A 155 -11.76 -2.35 19.81
N LEU A 156 -10.52 -2.55 19.36
CA LEU A 156 -10.13 -2.26 17.97
C LEU A 156 -11.02 -3.01 16.99
N TYR A 157 -11.32 -4.29 17.24
CA TYR A 157 -12.17 -5.08 16.36
C TYR A 157 -13.61 -4.53 16.29
N LYS A 158 -14.17 -4.09 17.43
CA LYS A 158 -15.48 -3.42 17.46
C LYS A 158 -15.46 -2.10 16.70
N PHE A 159 -14.39 -1.32 16.86
CA PHE A 159 -14.21 -0.07 16.12
C PHE A 159 -14.16 -0.34 14.61
N MET A 160 -13.36 -1.32 14.18
CA MET A 160 -13.27 -1.70 12.77
C MET A 160 -14.61 -2.17 12.21
N ASP A 161 -15.38 -2.96 12.96
CA ASP A 161 -16.75 -3.34 12.59
C ASP A 161 -17.63 -2.09 12.43
N ALA A 162 -17.58 -1.14 13.37
CA ALA A 162 -18.36 0.09 13.29
C ALA A 162 -18.02 0.91 12.02
N VAL A 163 -16.72 1.00 11.66
CA VAL A 163 -16.27 1.65 10.43
C VAL A 163 -16.79 0.90 9.20
N VAL A 164 -16.53 -0.41 9.10
CA VAL A 164 -16.93 -1.22 7.94
C VAL A 164 -18.46 -1.21 7.78
N SER A 165 -19.19 -1.44 8.86
CA SER A 165 -20.66 -1.43 8.86
C SER A 165 -21.24 -0.07 8.45
N ARG A 166 -20.57 1.04 8.75
CA ARG A 166 -20.98 2.38 8.30
C ARG A 166 -20.79 2.60 6.80
N TYR A 167 -19.67 2.17 6.23
CA TYR A 167 -19.28 2.55 4.87
C TYR A 167 -19.45 1.46 3.80
N LYS A 168 -19.67 0.19 4.16
CA LYS A 168 -19.74 -0.93 3.20
C LYS A 168 -20.75 -0.77 2.06
N ASN A 169 -21.84 -0.05 2.33
CA ASN A 169 -22.90 0.22 1.35
C ASN A 169 -22.71 1.56 0.62
N ASN A 170 -21.66 2.33 0.92
CA ASN A 170 -21.40 3.60 0.29
C ASN A 170 -20.89 3.39 -1.15
N PRO A 171 -21.50 4.01 -2.18
CA PRO A 171 -21.14 3.74 -3.57
C PRO A 171 -19.75 4.27 -3.97
N ALA A 172 -19.17 5.20 -3.21
CA ALA A 172 -17.79 5.62 -3.39
C ALA A 172 -16.77 4.58 -2.90
N LEU A 173 -17.13 3.69 -1.96
CA LEU A 173 -16.19 2.70 -1.44
C LEU A 173 -15.83 1.65 -2.51
N GLU A 174 -14.54 1.56 -2.84
CA GLU A 174 -13.99 0.62 -3.82
C GLU A 174 -13.25 -0.53 -3.11
N THR A 175 -12.34 -0.21 -2.20
CA THR A 175 -11.50 -1.19 -1.48
C THR A 175 -11.26 -0.80 -0.02
N TYR A 176 -10.85 -1.79 0.79
CA TYR A 176 -10.25 -1.55 2.09
C TYR A 176 -8.73 -1.73 2.03
N GLU A 177 -8.00 -0.85 2.69
CA GLU A 177 -6.58 -1.03 2.99
C GLU A 177 -6.44 -1.42 4.46
N LEU A 178 -6.29 -2.71 4.72
CA LEU A 178 -6.15 -3.22 6.08
C LEU A 178 -4.74 -2.98 6.60
N GLU A 179 -4.66 -2.17 7.65
CA GLU A 179 -3.43 -1.72 8.29
C GLU A 179 -2.50 -0.98 7.29
N ASN A 180 -1.36 -0.49 7.77
CA ASN A 180 -0.38 0.21 6.96
C ASN A 180 1.02 -0.24 7.32
N GLU A 181 1.75 -0.81 6.36
CA GLU A 181 3.13 -1.32 6.58
C GLU A 181 3.22 -2.17 7.86
N PHE A 182 2.28 -3.11 8.04
CA PHE A 182 2.04 -3.77 9.31
C PHE A 182 3.30 -4.32 9.98
N PHE A 183 4.25 -4.88 9.22
CA PHE A 183 5.48 -5.50 9.74
C PHE A 183 6.66 -4.53 9.94
N MET A 184 6.47 -3.23 9.74
CA MET A 184 7.54 -2.24 9.87
C MET A 184 7.84 -1.92 11.33
N SER A 185 8.77 -2.67 11.92
CA SER A 185 9.16 -2.56 13.35
C SER A 185 10.24 -1.52 13.64
N VAL A 186 10.89 -0.97 12.62
CA VAL A 186 12.00 0.00 12.76
C VAL A 186 11.56 1.45 12.69
N PHE A 187 10.26 1.71 12.53
CA PHE A 187 9.69 3.05 12.36
C PHE A 187 8.27 3.14 12.93
N GLY A 188 7.97 4.25 13.61
CA GLY A 188 6.69 4.53 14.25
C GLY A 188 6.67 4.24 15.75
N THR A 189 5.56 4.59 16.42
CA THR A 189 5.33 4.26 17.84
C THR A 189 4.50 2.99 18.04
N CYS A 190 4.18 2.30 16.96
CA CYS A 190 3.47 1.02 16.98
C CYS A 190 4.34 -0.10 17.56
N THR A 191 3.78 -0.89 18.47
CA THR A 191 4.52 -2.00 19.12
C THR A 191 3.96 -3.39 18.81
N ASP A 192 2.77 -3.50 18.22
CA ASP A 192 2.14 -4.80 17.94
C ASP A 192 2.25 -5.20 16.46
N PHE A 193 3.10 -6.20 16.22
CA PHE A 193 3.42 -6.76 14.90
C PHE A 193 2.96 -8.23 14.75
N ASP A 194 1.99 -8.64 15.57
CA ASP A 194 1.53 -10.01 15.63
C ASP A 194 0.75 -10.40 14.37
N ARG A 195 1.33 -11.30 13.56
CA ARG A 195 0.72 -11.81 12.34
C ARG A 195 -0.65 -12.43 12.57
N ASN A 196 -0.92 -13.01 13.74
CA ASN A 196 -2.23 -13.61 14.03
C ASN A 196 -3.32 -12.55 14.17
N ARG A 197 -2.99 -11.35 14.68
CA ARG A 197 -3.91 -10.20 14.69
C ARG A 197 -4.29 -9.80 13.26
N LEU A 198 -3.30 -9.61 12.38
CA LEU A 198 -3.55 -9.25 10.99
C LEU A 198 -4.41 -10.28 10.25
N ILE A 199 -4.18 -11.58 10.48
CA ILE A 199 -5.01 -12.65 9.89
C ILE A 199 -6.44 -12.59 10.43
N ALA A 200 -6.61 -12.34 11.73
CA ALA A 200 -7.94 -12.24 12.33
C ALA A 200 -8.71 -11.01 11.79
N GLU A 201 -8.05 -9.85 11.73
CA GLU A 201 -8.61 -8.62 11.16
C GLU A 201 -9.03 -8.84 9.70
N PHE A 202 -8.18 -9.47 8.87
CA PHE A 202 -8.51 -9.80 7.48
C PHE A 202 -9.77 -10.68 7.38
N LYS A 203 -9.83 -11.74 8.19
CA LYS A 203 -11.00 -12.64 8.21
C LYS A 203 -12.27 -11.92 8.65
N MET A 204 -12.17 -11.02 9.62
CA MET A 204 -13.29 -10.22 10.10
C MET A 204 -13.80 -9.26 9.02
N VAL A 205 -12.92 -8.51 8.37
CA VAL A 205 -13.29 -7.59 7.28
C VAL A 205 -14.00 -8.36 6.16
N LYS A 206 -13.45 -9.52 5.75
CA LYS A 206 -14.09 -10.39 4.75
C LYS A 206 -15.45 -10.94 5.19
N ALA A 207 -15.67 -11.14 6.49
CA ALA A 207 -16.97 -11.55 7.01
C ALA A 207 -17.98 -10.40 7.06
N TRP A 208 -17.54 -9.18 7.40
CA TRP A 208 -18.39 -8.00 7.52
C TRP A 208 -18.81 -7.40 6.17
N ASP A 209 -17.93 -7.48 5.17
CA ASP A 209 -18.18 -7.09 3.78
C ASP A 209 -17.63 -8.15 2.80
N PRO A 210 -18.39 -9.21 2.50
CA PRO A 210 -17.94 -10.28 1.60
C PRO A 210 -17.69 -9.84 0.15
N SER A 211 -18.17 -8.64 -0.22
CA SER A 211 -18.08 -8.13 -1.59
C SER A 211 -16.73 -7.45 -1.89
N ARG A 212 -15.93 -7.13 -0.87
CA ARG A 212 -14.67 -6.40 -0.98
C ARG A 212 -13.56 -7.03 -0.16
#